data_AF-A0A1G2VFD1-F1
#
_entry.id   AF-A0A1G2VFD1-F1
#
_cell.length_a   1.000
_cell.length_b   1.000
_cell.length_c   1.000
_cell.angle_alpha   90.00
_cell.angle_beta   90.00
_cell.angle_gamma   90.00
#
_symmetry.space_group_name_H-M   'P 1'
#
loop_
_entity.id
_entity.type
_entity.pdbx_description
1 polymer ?
#
loop_
_entity_poly.entity_id
_entity_poly.type
_entity_poly.pdbx_seq_one_letter_code
_entity_poly.pdbx_strand_id
1 'polypeptide(L)'
;MKKTLWKDFGMNKWLSWAIVFAVLFGLFFLNSDFIGIIQFGGAAVGGIVFILILLMHRNAQKRGQRKPEYSWKHTAPVITALAIIFGLGAAYQLWLDVMKVL
;
A
#
# COMPACT_ATOMS: atom_id res chain seq x y z
N MET A 1 0.17 11.26 10.91
CA MET A 1 1.35 10.38 11.06
C MET A 1 2.05 10.51 12.40
N LYS A 2 2.50 11.70 12.84
CA LYS A 2 3.19 11.86 14.14
C LYS A 2 2.45 11.25 15.35
N LYS A 3 1.15 11.55 15.50
CA LYS A 3 0.37 11.07 16.65
C LYS A 3 0.22 9.54 16.64
N THR A 4 0.08 8.94 15.46
CA THR A 4 0.02 7.50 15.22
C THR A 4 1.35 6.82 15.56
N LEU A 5 2.49 7.34 15.07
CA LEU A 5 3.82 6.78 15.36
C LEU A 5 4.18 6.88 16.86
N TRP A 6 3.81 7.99 17.49
CA TRP A 6 4.10 8.17 18.90
C TRP A 6 3.20 7.32 19.80
N LYS A 7 1.88 7.28 19.53
CA LYS A 7 0.92 6.60 20.40
C LYS A 7 0.75 5.12 20.10
N ASP A 8 0.77 4.71 18.83
CA ASP A 8 0.49 3.33 18.44
C ASP A 8 1.77 2.50 18.36
N PHE A 9 2.91 3.12 17.97
CA PHE A 9 4.22 2.45 17.90
C PHE A 9 5.15 2.78 19.09
N GLY A 10 4.69 3.60 20.05
CA GLY A 10 5.48 3.97 21.24
C GLY A 10 6.77 4.73 20.94
N MET A 11 6.93 5.30 19.73
CA MET A 11 8.19 5.88 19.30
C MET A 11 8.45 7.24 19.92
N ASN A 12 9.71 7.54 20.22
CA ASN A 12 10.11 8.82 20.79
C ASN A 12 9.73 10.00 19.84
N LYS A 13 9.34 11.15 20.40
CA LYS A 13 8.76 12.29 19.64
C LYS A 13 9.65 12.76 18.49
N TRP A 14 10.97 12.67 18.68
CA TRP A 14 11.97 13.09 17.72
C TRP A 14 12.12 12.09 16.57
N LEU A 15 12.12 10.78 16.85
CA LEU A 15 12.10 9.71 15.83
C LEU A 15 10.85 9.77 14.96
N SER A 16 9.68 10.03 15.57
CA SER A 16 8.42 10.22 14.84
C SER A 16 8.48 11.39 13.85
N TRP A 17 9.28 12.42 14.15
CA TRP A 17 9.52 13.54 13.23
C TRP A 17 10.50 13.13 12.13
N ALA A 18 11.65 12.58 12.51
CA ALA A 18 12.70 12.19 11.58
C ALA A 18 12.18 11.25 10.47
N ILE A 19 11.34 10.27 10.82
CA ILE A 19 10.79 9.31 9.84
C ILE A 19 9.89 9.98 8.81
N VAL A 20 9.01 10.88 9.25
CA VAL A 20 8.09 11.58 8.34
C VAL A 20 8.87 12.44 7.35
N PHE A 21 9.89 13.16 7.84
CA PHE A 21 10.76 13.93 6.95
C PHE A 21 11.61 13.04 6.06
N ALA A 22 12.18 11.95 6.58
CA ALA A 22 12.98 11.01 5.80
C ALA A 22 12.19 10.41 4.63
N VAL A 23 10.92 10.04 4.85
CA VAL A 23 10.05 9.53 3.78
C VAL A 23 9.78 10.61 2.72
N LEU A 24 9.45 11.84 3.13
CA LEU A 24 9.19 12.93 2.18
C LEU A 24 10.43 13.34 1.39
N PHE A 25 11.59 13.43 2.05
CA PHE A 25 12.86 13.72 1.39
C PHE A 25 13.29 12.59 0.47
N GLY A 26 13.16 11.33 0.90
CA GLY A 26 13.48 10.17 0.06
C GLY A 26 12.65 10.14 -1.22
N LEU A 27 11.36 10.49 -1.15
CA LEU A 27 10.49 10.62 -2.32
C LEU A 27 10.92 11.76 -3.25
N PHE A 28 11.37 12.89 -2.69
CA PHE A 28 11.84 14.03 -3.47
C PHE A 28 13.12 13.73 -4.26
N PHE A 29 14.05 12.96 -3.69
CA PHE A 29 15.26 12.53 -4.43
C PHE A 29 14.94 11.52 -5.54
N LEU A 30 13.81 10.82 -5.43
CA LEU A 30 13.40 9.82 -6.41
C LEU A 30 12.62 10.44 -7.58
N ASN A 31 12.03 11.62 -7.45
CA ASN A 31 11.30 12.27 -8.55
C ASN A 31 11.36 13.79 -8.37
N SER A 32 11.83 14.49 -9.39
CA SER A 32 11.88 15.96 -9.41
C SER A 32 10.51 16.60 -9.60
N ASP A 33 9.57 15.87 -10.21
CA ASP A 33 8.23 16.38 -10.52
C ASP A 33 7.21 15.98 -9.45
N PHE A 34 6.41 16.96 -9.02
CA PHE A 34 5.32 16.75 -8.07
C PHE A 34 4.36 15.62 -8.48
N ILE A 35 4.06 15.53 -9.78
CA ILE A 35 3.22 14.46 -10.35
C ILE A 35 3.90 13.10 -10.17
N GLY A 36 5.21 12.99 -10.42
CA GLY A 36 5.99 11.77 -10.23
C GLY A 36 5.99 11.31 -8.77
N ILE A 37 6.15 12.23 -7.82
CA ILE A 37 6.09 11.93 -6.38
C ILE A 37 4.72 11.33 -6.00
N ILE A 38 3.62 11.93 -6.47
CA ILE A 38 2.27 11.42 -6.21
C ILE A 38 2.06 10.06 -6.87
N GLN A 39 2.51 9.88 -8.11
CA GLN A 39 2.39 8.62 -8.83
C GLN A 39 3.14 7.50 -8.12
N PHE A 40 4.39 7.72 -7.72
CA PHE A 40 5.19 6.75 -7.00
C PHE A 40 4.60 6.41 -5.62
N GLY A 41 4.27 7.43 -4.82
CA GLY A 41 3.67 7.24 -3.50
C GLY A 41 2.32 6.53 -3.59
N GLY A 42 1.50 6.90 -4.58
CA GLY A 42 0.20 6.29 -4.86
C GLY A 42 0.33 4.83 -5.30
N ALA A 43 1.27 4.50 -6.17
CA ALA A 43 1.52 3.13 -6.62
C ALA A 43 2.03 2.24 -5.48
N ALA A 44 3.01 2.71 -4.70
CA ALA A 44 3.57 1.98 -3.57
C ALA A 44 2.52 1.72 -2.48
N VAL A 45 1.90 2.79 -1.97
CA VAL A 45 0.94 2.69 -0.86
C VAL A 45 -0.37 2.04 -1.34
N GLY A 46 -0.89 2.47 -2.50
CA GLY A 46 -2.13 1.95 -3.07
C GLY A 46 -2.03 0.45 -3.39
N GLY A 47 -0.91 0.00 -3.96
CA GLY A 47 -0.67 -1.42 -4.24
C GLY A 47 -0.68 -2.27 -2.97
N ILE A 48 0.05 -1.84 -1.93
CA ILE A 48 0.10 -2.55 -0.64
C ILE A 48 -1.28 -2.57 0.03
N VAL A 49 -1.95 -1.41 0.12
CA VAL A 49 -3.26 -1.30 0.76
C VAL A 49 -4.29 -2.18 0.05
N PHE A 50 -4.27 -2.21 -1.29
CA PHE A 50 -5.19 -3.03 -2.06
C PHE A 50 -4.99 -4.53 -1.81
N ILE A 51 -3.73 -4.99 -1.82
CA ILE A 51 -3.40 -6.39 -1.50
C ILE A 51 -3.85 -6.74 -0.07
N LEU A 52 -3.61 -5.86 0.90
CA LEU A 52 -4.06 -6.07 2.27
C LEU A 52 -5.58 -6.16 2.37
N ILE A 53 -6.33 -5.31 1.67
CA ILE A 53 -7.79 -5.37 1.63
C ILE A 53 -8.27 -6.72 1.08
N LEU A 54 -7.69 -7.21 -0.01
CA LEU A 54 -8.04 -8.51 -0.59
C LEU A 54 -7.74 -9.67 0.37
N LEU A 55 -6.58 -9.64 1.05
CA LEU A 55 -6.21 -10.63 2.05
C LEU A 55 -7.12 -10.59 3.27
N MET A 56 -7.45 -9.39 3.77
CA MET A 56 -8.39 -9.20 4.87
C MET A 56 -9.78 -9.72 4.50
N HIS A 57 -10.26 -9.43 3.29
CA HIS A 57 -11.53 -9.94 2.80
C HIS A 57 -11.56 -11.48 2.77
N ARG A 58 -10.49 -12.11 2.22
CA ARG A 58 -10.36 -13.56 2.21
C ARG A 58 -10.27 -14.17 3.61
N ASN A 59 -9.59 -13.49 4.54
CA ASN A 59 -9.46 -13.94 5.93
C ASN A 59 -10.79 -13.82 6.68
N ALA A 60 -11.53 -12.73 6.47
CA ALA A 60 -12.85 -12.51 7.06
C ALA A 60 -13.86 -13.59 6.61
N GLN A 61 -13.82 -14.00 5.33
CA GLN A 61 -14.65 -15.10 4.84
C GLN A 61 -14.28 -16.46 5.45
N LYS A 62 -12.99 -16.71 5.72
CA LYS A 62 -12.52 -18.00 6.26
C LYS A 62 -12.67 -18.13 7.77
N ARG A 63 -12.46 -17.02 8.51
CA ARG A 63 -12.39 -17.01 9.98
C ARG A 63 -13.56 -16.27 10.64
N GLY A 64 -14.50 -15.75 9.85
CA GLY A 64 -15.66 -15.03 10.35
C GLY A 64 -16.61 -15.94 11.13
N GLN A 65 -17.02 -15.49 12.31
CA GLN A 65 -18.00 -16.20 13.15
C GLN A 65 -19.44 -16.11 12.59
N ARG A 66 -19.68 -15.21 11.64
CA ARG A 66 -20.96 -15.07 10.94
C ARG A 66 -20.89 -15.73 9.58
N LYS A 67 -21.95 -16.46 9.22
CA LYS A 67 -22.12 -16.93 7.84
C LYS A 67 -22.20 -15.70 6.93
N PRO A 68 -21.41 -15.63 5.85
CA PRO A 68 -21.47 -14.50 4.93
C PRO A 68 -22.89 -14.40 4.34
N GLU A 69 -23.48 -13.20 4.42
CA GLU A 69 -24.82 -12.91 3.89
C GLU A 69 -24.89 -13.12 2.36
N TYR A 70 -23.73 -13.05 1.71
CA TYR A 70 -23.57 -13.31 0.29
C TYR A 70 -22.37 -14.25 0.05
N SER A 71 -22.64 -15.50 -0.33
CA SER A 71 -21.60 -16.49 -0.63
C SER A 71 -21.44 -16.67 -2.15
N TRP A 72 -20.54 -15.90 -2.76
CA TRP A 72 -20.21 -16.07 -4.18
C TRP A 72 -19.20 -17.22 -4.34
N LYS A 73 -19.58 -18.37 -4.92
CA LYS A 73 -18.70 -19.56 -5.08
C LYS A 73 -17.41 -19.32 -5.90
N HIS A 74 -17.42 -18.39 -6.85
CA HIS A 74 -16.26 -17.99 -7.68
C HIS A 74 -15.44 -16.79 -7.15
N THR A 75 -15.47 -16.47 -5.85
CA THR A 75 -14.71 -15.31 -5.31
C THR A 75 -13.19 -15.50 -5.39
N ALA A 76 -12.69 -16.73 -5.26
CA ALA A 76 -11.25 -17.00 -5.25
C ALA A 76 -10.51 -16.62 -6.56
N PRO A 77 -10.97 -17.00 -7.76
CA PRO A 77 -10.30 -16.60 -9.00
C PRO A 77 -10.41 -15.09 -9.26
N VAL A 78 -11.53 -14.46 -8.93
CA VAL A 78 -11.73 -13.01 -9.09
C VAL A 78 -10.77 -12.22 -8.19
N ILE A 79 -10.70 -12.58 -6.90
CA ILE A 79 -9.78 -11.94 -5.94
C ILE A 79 -8.33 -12.11 -6.41
N THR A 80 -7.98 -13.29 -6.91
CA THR A 80 -6.61 -13.58 -7.39
C THR A 80 -6.29 -12.77 -8.65
N ALA A 81 -7.23 -12.69 -9.60
CA ALA A 81 -7.07 -11.88 -10.82
C ALA A 81 -6.90 -10.39 -10.49
N LEU A 82 -7.73 -9.84 -9.59
CA LEU A 82 -7.56 -8.46 -9.13
C LEU A 82 -6.22 -8.27 -8.42
N ALA A 83 -5.81 -9.18 -7.55
CA ALA A 83 -4.51 -9.09 -6.87
C ALA A 83 -3.35 -9.06 -7.88
N ILE A 84 -3.42 -9.88 -8.94
CA ILE A 84 -2.40 -9.91 -10.00
C ILE A 84 -2.39 -8.61 -10.79
N ILE A 85 -3.54 -8.12 -11.25
CA ILE A 85 -3.62 -6.88 -12.05
C ILE A 85 -3.08 -5.68 -11.27
N PHE A 86 -3.51 -5.52 -10.01
CA PHE A 86 -3.05 -4.43 -9.17
C PHE A 86 -1.59 -4.59 -8.75
N GLY A 87 -1.15 -5.82 -8.46
CA GLY A 87 0.25 -6.12 -8.13
C GLY A 87 1.20 -5.85 -9.30
N LEU A 88 0.84 -6.30 -10.51
CA LEU A 88 1.62 -6.05 -11.72
C LEU A 88 1.61 -4.58 -12.11
N GLY A 89 0.46 -3.90 -12.01
CA GLY A 89 0.35 -2.48 -12.29
C GLY A 89 1.22 -1.63 -11.36
N ALA A 90 1.19 -1.92 -10.06
CA ALA A 90 2.07 -1.26 -9.09
C ALA A 90 3.56 -1.57 -9.36
N ALA A 91 3.91 -2.84 -9.62
CA ALA A 91 5.29 -3.22 -9.91
C ALA A 91 5.83 -2.56 -11.18
N TYR A 92 5.01 -2.49 -12.24
CA TYR A 92 5.37 -1.84 -13.50
C TYR A 92 5.56 -0.33 -13.32
N GLN A 93 4.66 0.33 -12.59
CA GLN A 93 4.79 1.76 -12.29
C GLN A 93 6.07 2.05 -11.49
N LEU A 94 6.33 1.27 -10.44
CA LEU A 94 7.54 1.44 -9.62
C LEU A 94 8.81 1.19 -10.43
N TRP A 95 8.82 0.18 -11.30
CA TRP A 95 9.95 -0.09 -12.20
C TRP A 95 10.21 1.09 -13.14
N LEU A 96 9.16 1.62 -13.76
CA LEU A 96 9.25 2.73 -14.69
C LEU A 96 9.72 4.03 -14.01
N ASP A 97 9.26 4.29 -12.79
CA ASP A 97 9.68 5.45 -12.02
C ASP A 97 11.14 5.33 -11.56
N VAL A 98 11.63 4.13 -11.20
CA VAL A 98 13.05 3.92 -10.86
C VAL A 98 13.95 4.09 -12.10
N MET A 99 13.54 3.59 -13.26
CA MET A 99 14.32 3.72 -14.50
C MET A 99 14.43 5.17 -15.00
N LYS A 100 13.50 6.05 -14.64
CA LYS A 100 13.59 7.49 -14.98
C LYS A 100 14.61 8.26 -14.14
N VAL A 101 15.07 7.68 -13.03
CA VAL A 101 15.99 8.31 -12.07
C VAL A 101 17.45 7.97 -12.35
N LEU A 102 17.69 6.83 -12.99
CA LEU A 102 19.00 6.32 -13.44
C LEU A 102 19.41 6.97 -14.76
#